data_AF-A0AAU4ST14-F1
#
_entry.id   AF-A0AAU4ST14-F1
#
_cell.length_a   1.000
_cell.length_b   1.000
_cell.length_c   1.000
_cell.angle_alpha   90.00
_cell.angle_beta   90.00
_cell.angle_gamma   90.00
#
_symmetry.space_group_name_H-M   'P 1'
#
loop_
_entity.id
_entity.type
_entity.pdbx_description
1 polymer ?
#
loop_
_entity_poly.entity_id
_entity_poly.type
_entity_poly.pdbx_seq_one_letter_code
_entity_poly.pdbx_strand_id
1 'polypeptide(L)'
;MTALRSLAEFGSTAAIGPLRCGATLNEIAATLGPPWAIGRVSKRRRWPHLFSYGDAEFCVCRCRRITLISVQTWRDAIELPVPGTTTLATFAGHLTLHQVTAELDAIGCRLSPVTLHQPPGQLALRVEATGVTFTFWTEDDSASLLKGAGHWITSHECTPPATDAPDDGFGE
;
A
#
# COMPACT_ATOMS: atom_id res chain seq x y z
N MET A 1 -7.73 0.59 17.26
CA MET A 1 -6.96 1.08 16.09
C MET A 1 -7.94 1.71 15.12
N THR A 2 -7.58 2.80 14.43
CA THR A 2 -8.43 3.51 13.45
C THR A 2 -7.75 3.50 12.08
N ALA A 3 -8.48 3.78 10.99
CA ALA A 3 -7.87 3.91 9.65
C ALA A 3 -6.76 4.96 9.63
N LEU A 4 -6.98 6.13 10.25
CA LEU A 4 -5.97 7.18 10.36
C LEU A 4 -4.70 6.66 11.03
N ARG A 5 -4.85 5.92 12.13
CA ARG A 5 -3.72 5.36 12.85
C ARG A 5 -2.95 4.34 12.00
N SER A 6 -3.66 3.41 11.35
CA SER A 6 -3.03 2.41 10.48
C SER A 6 -2.31 3.05 9.29
N LEU A 7 -2.89 4.09 8.70
CA LEU A 7 -2.29 4.83 7.59
C LEU A 7 -1.09 5.68 8.04
N ALA A 8 -1.14 6.27 9.23
CA ALA A 8 0.00 6.99 9.79
C ALA A 8 1.14 6.03 10.13
N GLU A 9 0.84 4.86 10.71
CA GLU A 9 1.82 3.77 10.92
C GLU A 9 2.43 3.33 9.59
N PHE A 10 1.61 3.16 8.54
CA PHE A 10 2.11 2.91 7.19
C PHE A 10 3.04 4.02 6.71
N GLY A 11 2.65 5.29 6.88
CA GLY A 11 3.49 6.45 6.59
C GLY A 11 4.85 6.39 7.28
N SER A 12 4.88 6.03 8.57
CA SER A 12 6.10 6.00 9.38
C SER A 12 6.99 4.78 9.14
N THR A 13 6.43 3.66 8.66
CA THR A 13 7.16 2.38 8.56
C THR A 13 7.30 1.84 7.13
N ALA A 14 6.58 2.40 6.16
CA ALA A 14 6.34 1.81 4.85
C ALA A 14 5.77 0.37 4.91
N ALA A 15 5.08 0.01 6.00
CA ALA A 15 4.49 -1.30 6.19
C ALA A 15 3.04 -1.26 6.69
N ILE A 16 2.22 -2.23 6.27
CA ILE A 16 0.87 -2.48 6.79
C ILE A 16 0.88 -3.87 7.42
N GLY A 17 1.12 -3.92 8.73
CA GLY A 17 1.42 -5.19 9.39
C GLY A 17 2.63 -5.87 8.72
N PRO A 18 2.51 -7.12 8.23
CA PRO A 18 3.63 -7.80 7.57
C PRO A 18 3.87 -7.28 6.13
N LEU A 19 2.89 -6.61 5.51
CA LEU A 19 3.02 -6.10 4.13
C LEU A 19 4.07 -4.99 4.06
N ARG A 20 5.22 -5.28 3.48
CA ARG A 20 6.29 -4.31 3.23
C ARG A 20 7.01 -4.62 1.92
N CYS A 21 7.52 -3.60 1.25
CA CYS A 21 8.36 -3.80 0.07
C CYS A 21 9.58 -4.68 0.41
N GLY A 22 9.89 -5.62 -0.47
CA GLY A 22 10.96 -6.62 -0.29
C GLY A 22 10.52 -7.92 0.40
N ALA A 23 9.40 -7.95 1.13
CA ALA A 23 8.84 -9.19 1.67
C ALA A 23 8.37 -10.10 0.54
N THR A 24 8.46 -11.42 0.75
CA THR A 24 8.02 -12.43 -0.20
C THR A 24 6.53 -12.73 -0.04
N LEU A 25 5.87 -13.14 -1.13
CA LEU A 25 4.46 -13.55 -1.10
C LEU A 25 4.18 -14.65 -0.06
N ASN A 26 5.08 -15.63 0.07
CA ASN A 26 4.94 -16.73 1.01
C ASN A 26 5.06 -16.28 2.48
N GLU A 27 5.98 -15.36 2.80
CA GLU A 27 6.09 -14.81 4.16
C GLU A 27 4.80 -14.08 4.58
N ILE A 28 4.21 -13.31 3.67
CA ILE A 28 2.95 -12.62 3.93
C ILE A 28 1.81 -13.62 4.09
N ALA A 29 1.71 -14.58 3.17
CA ALA A 29 0.62 -15.56 3.17
C ALA A 29 0.67 -16.48 4.40
N ALA A 30 1.86 -16.77 4.94
CA ALA A 30 2.01 -17.51 6.18
C ALA A 30 1.41 -16.78 7.40
N THR A 31 1.29 -15.45 7.33
CA THR A 31 0.78 -14.64 8.44
C THR A 31 -0.69 -14.22 8.24
N LEU A 32 -1.04 -13.81 7.01
CA LEU A 32 -2.35 -13.23 6.68
C LEU A 32 -3.28 -14.22 5.95
N GLY A 33 -2.82 -15.44 5.67
CA GLY A 33 -3.50 -16.36 4.75
C GLY A 33 -3.26 -15.98 3.29
N PRO A 34 -3.74 -16.77 2.30
CA PRO A 34 -3.53 -16.45 0.89
C PRO A 34 -4.24 -15.14 0.50
N PRO A 35 -3.58 -14.22 -0.23
CA PRO A 35 -4.22 -13.00 -0.70
C PRO A 35 -5.18 -13.27 -1.86
N TRP A 36 -6.07 -12.31 -2.11
CA TRP A 36 -6.86 -12.31 -3.33
C TRP A 36 -5.99 -11.94 -4.54
N ALA A 37 -6.00 -12.76 -5.58
CA ALA A 37 -5.28 -12.49 -6.82
C ALA A 37 -6.14 -11.61 -7.75
N ILE A 38 -5.80 -10.33 -7.85
CA ILE A 38 -6.51 -9.38 -8.72
C ILE A 38 -6.19 -9.65 -10.19
N GLY A 39 -4.92 -9.91 -10.49
CA GLY A 39 -4.49 -10.27 -11.84
C GLY A 39 -3.15 -9.71 -12.25
N ARG A 40 -2.78 -10.00 -13.50
CA ARG A 40 -1.49 -9.58 -14.07
C ARG A 40 -1.52 -8.09 -14.37
N VAL A 41 -0.46 -7.38 -13.99
CA VAL A 41 -0.30 -5.95 -14.35
C VAL A 41 0.05 -5.81 -15.84
N SER A 42 0.73 -6.81 -16.41
CA SER A 42 1.04 -6.86 -17.84
C SER A 42 0.11 -7.83 -18.57
N LYS A 43 -0.42 -7.41 -19.73
CA LYS A 43 -1.10 -8.34 -20.65
C LYS A 43 -0.16 -9.38 -21.27
N ARG A 44 1.16 -9.10 -21.32
CA ARG A 44 2.15 -9.93 -22.03
C ARG A 44 2.95 -10.86 -21.11
N ARG A 45 3.02 -10.56 -19.82
CA ARG A 45 3.86 -11.29 -18.86
C ARG A 45 3.01 -11.70 -17.67
N ARG A 46 3.29 -12.88 -17.11
CA ARG A 46 2.64 -13.35 -15.88
C ARG A 46 2.94 -12.46 -14.68
N TRP A 47 4.14 -11.87 -14.69
CA TRP A 47 4.67 -10.98 -13.67
C TRP A 47 5.02 -9.61 -14.24
N PRO A 48 4.88 -8.53 -13.46
CA PRO A 48 4.40 -8.51 -12.08
C PRO A 48 2.89 -8.73 -11.98
N HIS A 49 2.44 -9.14 -10.79
CA HIS A 49 1.06 -9.56 -10.51
C HIS A 49 0.53 -8.78 -9.31
N LEU A 50 -0.74 -8.38 -9.38
CA LEU A 50 -1.43 -7.58 -8.38
C LEU A 50 -2.27 -8.48 -7.47
N PHE A 51 -2.17 -8.23 -6.17
CA PHE A 51 -2.87 -8.94 -5.11
C PHE A 51 -3.49 -7.96 -4.12
N SER A 52 -4.41 -8.43 -3.28
CA SER A 52 -4.96 -7.61 -2.20
C SER A 52 -5.33 -8.39 -0.94
N TYR A 53 -5.34 -7.64 0.18
CA TYR A 53 -6.06 -7.93 1.41
C TYR A 53 -7.01 -6.76 1.68
N GLY A 54 -8.30 -6.91 1.36
CA GLY A 54 -9.24 -5.79 1.40
C GLY A 54 -8.80 -4.67 0.45
N ASP A 55 -8.71 -3.45 0.97
CA ASP A 55 -8.28 -2.26 0.23
C ASP A 55 -6.75 -2.07 0.24
N ALA A 56 -5.99 -2.93 0.90
CA ALA A 56 -4.53 -2.99 0.80
C ALA A 56 -4.12 -3.84 -0.43
N GLU A 57 -3.81 -3.17 -1.52
CA GLU A 57 -3.32 -3.77 -2.77
C GLU A 57 -1.79 -3.79 -2.80
N PHE A 58 -1.20 -4.81 -3.40
CA PHE A 58 0.25 -4.89 -3.54
C PHE A 58 0.67 -5.64 -4.80
N CYS A 59 1.78 -5.19 -5.37
CA CYS A 59 2.34 -5.73 -6.60
C CYS A 59 3.53 -6.61 -6.28
N VAL A 60 3.50 -7.84 -6.78
CA VAL A 60 4.57 -8.83 -6.61
C VAL A 60 5.33 -8.98 -7.90
N CYS A 61 6.66 -8.95 -7.81
CA CYS A 61 7.56 -9.09 -8.93
C CYS A 61 7.76 -10.57 -9.33
N ARG A 62 8.47 -10.81 -10.45
CA ARG A 62 8.89 -12.15 -10.89
C ARG A 62 9.77 -12.88 -9.86
N CYS A 63 10.45 -12.14 -8.98
CA CYS A 63 11.26 -12.70 -7.88
C CYS A 63 10.42 -12.98 -6.62
N ARG A 64 9.09 -12.86 -6.70
CA ARG A 64 8.12 -13.06 -5.61
C ARG A 64 8.21 -12.09 -4.44
N ARG A 65 8.95 -11.00 -4.61
CA ARG A 65 8.98 -9.89 -3.65
C ARG A 65 7.95 -8.83 -3.99
N ILE A 66 7.39 -8.23 -2.96
CA ILE A 66 6.53 -7.06 -3.04
C ILE A 66 7.38 -5.86 -3.48
N THR A 67 6.93 -5.16 -4.52
CA THR A 67 7.60 -3.95 -5.03
C THR A 67 6.75 -2.69 -4.92
N LEU A 68 5.46 -2.85 -4.66
CA LEU A 68 4.52 -1.75 -4.47
C LEU A 68 3.44 -2.17 -3.48
N ILE A 69 3.04 -1.25 -2.63
CA ILE A 69 1.88 -1.33 -1.74
C ILE A 69 1.05 -0.08 -1.96
N SER A 70 -0.27 -0.23 -2.05
CA SER A 70 -1.24 0.85 -2.19
C SER A 70 -2.45 0.56 -1.32
N VAL A 71 -2.95 1.56 -0.61
CA VAL A 71 -4.22 1.52 0.10
C VAL A 71 -5.22 2.37 -0.64
N GLN A 72 -6.33 1.76 -1.06
CA GLN A 72 -7.45 2.44 -1.69
C GLN A 72 -8.36 3.03 -0.59
N THR A 73 -8.51 4.36 -0.53
CA THR A 73 -9.28 5.02 0.56
C THR A 73 -10.50 5.80 0.09
N TRP A 74 -10.85 5.65 -1.19
CA TRP A 74 -11.92 6.40 -1.84
C TRP A 74 -13.31 5.80 -1.65
N ARG A 75 -13.42 4.64 -1.01
CA ARG A 75 -14.70 3.99 -0.70
C ARG A 75 -15.26 4.53 0.63
N ASP A 76 -16.54 4.28 0.88
CA ASP A 76 -17.20 4.60 2.14
C ASP A 76 -16.58 3.88 3.34
N ALA A 77 -16.04 2.69 3.12
CA ALA A 77 -15.35 1.88 4.10
C ALA A 77 -13.97 1.48 3.58
N ILE A 78 -13.00 1.37 4.49
CA ILE A 78 -11.63 0.95 4.22
C ILE A 78 -11.40 -0.36 4.97
N GLU A 79 -11.04 -1.41 4.26
CA GLU A 79 -10.69 -2.71 4.83
C GLU A 79 -9.18 -2.92 4.82
N LEU A 80 -8.58 -3.12 6.00
CA LEU A 80 -7.15 -3.37 6.14
C LEU A 80 -6.87 -4.67 6.90
N PRO A 81 -5.77 -5.37 6.58
CA PRO A 81 -5.39 -6.57 7.32
C PRO A 81 -5.09 -6.25 8.78
N VAL A 82 -5.64 -7.07 9.68
CA VAL A 82 -5.31 -7.01 11.11
C VAL A 82 -4.02 -7.80 11.36
N PRO A 83 -2.94 -7.17 11.86
CA PRO A 83 -1.66 -7.84 12.05
C PRO A 83 -1.77 -9.13 12.86
N GLY A 84 -1.15 -10.20 12.36
CA GLY A 84 -1.12 -11.52 13.02
C GLY A 84 -2.42 -12.32 12.90
N THR A 85 -3.37 -11.89 12.08
CA THR A 85 -4.62 -12.62 11.83
C THR A 85 -4.91 -12.70 10.33
N THR A 86 -5.81 -13.60 9.96
CA THR A 86 -6.36 -13.70 8.59
C THR A 86 -7.58 -12.79 8.37
N THR A 87 -7.89 -11.91 9.33
CA THR A 87 -9.10 -11.08 9.31
C THR A 87 -8.81 -9.66 8.84
N LEU A 88 -9.83 -9.00 8.29
CA LEU A 88 -9.79 -7.60 7.91
C LEU A 88 -10.54 -6.77 8.95
N ALA A 89 -10.01 -5.59 9.27
CA ALA A 89 -10.71 -4.58 10.03
C ALA A 89 -11.31 -3.56 9.05
N THR A 90 -12.59 -3.25 9.27
CA THR A 90 -13.33 -2.25 8.49
C THR A 90 -13.35 -0.92 9.24
N PHE A 91 -13.00 0.16 8.55
CA PHE A 91 -13.00 1.52 9.07
C PHE A 91 -13.84 2.44 8.19
N ALA A 92 -14.28 3.57 8.73
CA ALA A 92 -14.89 4.62 7.92
C ALA A 92 -13.87 5.22 6.94
N GLY A 93 -14.30 5.45 5.70
CA GLY A 93 -13.55 6.15 4.67
C GLY A 93 -13.67 7.68 4.78
N HIS A 94 -13.47 8.36 3.65
CA HIS A 94 -13.57 9.83 3.55
C HIS A 94 -12.63 10.60 4.49
N LEU A 95 -11.37 10.15 4.56
CA LEU A 95 -10.36 10.78 5.38
C LEU A 95 -9.91 12.10 4.75
N THR A 96 -9.91 13.18 5.52
CA THR A 96 -9.50 14.50 5.04
C THR A 96 -7.99 14.71 5.14
N LEU A 97 -7.46 15.63 4.33
CA LEU A 97 -6.08 16.11 4.41
C LEU A 97 -5.70 16.49 5.85
N HIS A 98 -6.52 17.30 6.51
CA HIS A 98 -6.27 17.75 7.88
C HIS A 98 -6.14 16.58 8.87
N GLN A 99 -7.06 15.61 8.83
CA GLN A 99 -7.00 14.44 9.70
C GLN A 99 -5.73 13.62 9.45
N VAL A 100 -5.38 13.39 8.19
CA VAL A 100 -4.19 12.59 7.83
C VAL A 100 -2.91 13.29 8.23
N THR A 101 -2.76 14.59 7.94
CA THR A 101 -1.56 15.35 8.29
C THR A 101 -1.41 15.51 9.81
N ALA A 102 -2.51 15.70 10.54
CA ALA A 102 -2.47 15.80 12.00
C ALA A 102 -2.00 14.49 12.65
N GLU A 103 -2.49 13.33 12.18
CA GLU A 103 -2.06 12.04 12.72
C GLU A 103 -0.59 11.72 12.36
N LEU A 104 -0.15 12.07 11.14
CA LEU A 104 1.24 11.92 10.73
C LEU A 104 2.19 12.81 11.54
N ASP A 105 1.80 14.07 11.80
CA ASP A 105 2.56 14.99 12.66
C ASP A 105 2.64 14.48 14.11
N ALA A 106 1.53 13.94 14.64
CA ALA A 106 1.48 13.39 15.99
C ALA A 106 2.45 12.21 16.22
N ILE A 107 2.86 11.51 15.15
CA ILE A 107 3.88 10.44 15.21
C ILE A 107 5.25 10.87 14.66
N GLY A 108 5.44 12.17 14.41
CA GLY A 108 6.72 12.74 14.01
C GLY A 108 7.08 12.53 12.53
N CYS A 109 6.13 12.23 11.66
CA CYS A 109 6.38 12.12 10.22
C CYS A 109 6.52 13.50 9.58
N ARG A 110 7.67 13.77 8.96
CA ARG A 110 7.86 14.96 8.13
C ARG A 110 7.31 14.74 6.73
N LEU A 111 6.57 15.72 6.24
CA LEU A 111 5.90 15.69 4.94
C LEU A 111 6.50 16.72 3.99
N SER A 112 6.68 16.29 2.74
CA SER A 112 7.12 17.13 1.63
C SER A 112 6.09 17.05 0.49
N PRO A 113 5.74 18.17 -0.17
CA PRO A 113 4.89 18.13 -1.35
C PRO A 113 5.56 17.39 -2.50
N VAL A 114 4.81 16.56 -3.22
CA VAL A 114 5.26 15.98 -4.49
C VAL A 114 4.94 16.96 -5.61
N THR A 115 5.95 17.51 -6.26
CA THR A 115 5.77 18.59 -7.27
C THR A 115 5.87 18.12 -8.72
N LEU A 116 6.44 16.93 -8.96
CA LEU A 116 6.65 16.40 -10.30
C LEU A 116 5.42 15.62 -10.79
N HIS A 117 4.92 15.98 -11.97
CA HIS A 117 3.88 15.25 -12.71
C HIS A 117 2.59 14.96 -11.91
N GLN A 118 2.19 15.88 -11.03
CA GLN A 118 0.89 15.82 -10.38
C GLN A 118 -0.23 16.00 -11.42
N PRO A 119 -1.19 15.07 -11.54
CA PRO A 119 -2.39 15.33 -12.31
C PRO A 119 -3.13 16.56 -11.77
N PRO A 120 -3.81 17.36 -12.62
CA PRO A 120 -4.71 18.40 -12.14
C PRO A 120 -5.73 17.84 -11.15
N GLY A 121 -6.15 18.67 -10.19
CA GLY A 121 -7.15 18.26 -9.18
C GLY A 121 -6.62 17.31 -8.10
N GLN A 122 -5.30 17.14 -8.00
CA GLN A 122 -4.65 16.32 -7.00
C GLN A 122 -3.59 17.08 -6.23
N LEU A 123 -3.47 16.71 -4.95
CA LEU A 123 -2.36 17.06 -4.08
C LEU A 123 -1.73 15.75 -3.61
N ALA A 124 -0.41 15.61 -3.67
CA ALA A 124 0.25 14.51 -2.96
C ALA A 124 1.33 14.99 -1.99
N LEU A 125 1.36 14.35 -0.83
CA LEU A 125 2.36 14.57 0.22
C LEU A 125 3.15 13.29 0.42
N ARG A 126 4.47 13.41 0.47
CA ARG A 126 5.40 12.30 0.68
C ARG A 126 6.03 12.40 2.07
N VAL A 127 5.98 11.31 2.82
CA VAL A 127 6.75 11.15 4.06
C VAL A 127 8.22 11.05 3.70
N GLU A 128 9.04 11.94 4.25
CA GLU A 128 10.45 12.06 3.87
C GLU A 128 11.25 10.80 4.19
N ALA A 129 11.03 10.24 5.39
CA ALA A 129 11.80 9.11 5.90
C ALA A 129 11.56 7.80 5.12
N THR A 130 10.33 7.56 4.68
CA THR A 130 9.91 6.27 4.08
C THR A 130 9.60 6.37 2.60
N GLY A 131 9.30 7.57 2.10
CA GLY A 131 8.79 7.79 0.76
C GLY A 131 7.35 7.34 0.52
N VAL A 132 6.60 6.97 1.56
CA VAL A 132 5.16 6.74 1.45
C VAL A 132 4.49 8.04 1.00
N THR A 133 3.65 7.94 -0.02
CA THR A 133 2.97 9.07 -0.65
C THR A 133 1.47 8.98 -0.40
N PHE A 134 0.88 10.03 0.14
CA PHE A 134 -0.55 10.20 0.34
C PHE A 134 -1.09 11.13 -0.75
N THR A 135 -2.08 10.67 -1.51
CA THR A 135 -2.68 11.42 -2.61
C THR A 135 -4.11 11.81 -2.26
N PHE A 136 -4.44 13.08 -2.47
CA PHE A 136 -5.72 13.69 -2.16
C PHE A 136 -6.36 14.28 -3.41
N TRP A 137 -7.69 14.27 -3.48
CA TRP A 137 -8.45 15.05 -4.44
C TRP A 137 -8.73 16.46 -3.92
N THR A 138 -8.62 17.44 -4.82
CA THR A 138 -8.78 18.86 -4.51
C THR A 138 -9.87 19.55 -5.35
N GLU A 139 -10.68 18.78 -6.10
CA GLU A 139 -11.64 19.33 -7.07
C GLU A 139 -12.98 19.77 -6.47
N ASP A 140 -13.30 19.38 -5.23
CA ASP A 140 -14.51 19.81 -4.54
C ASP A 140 -14.20 20.92 -3.54
N ASP A 141 -15.06 21.95 -3.42
CA ASP A 141 -15.03 23.01 -2.38
C ASP A 141 -15.09 22.48 -0.92
N SER A 142 -15.04 21.15 -0.75
CA SER A 142 -14.94 20.44 0.51
C SER A 142 -13.48 20.17 0.90
N ALA A 143 -13.24 19.77 2.14
CA ALA A 143 -11.89 19.43 2.60
C ALA A 143 -11.28 18.35 1.68
N SER A 144 -10.05 18.57 1.19
CA SER A 144 -9.38 17.64 0.28
C SER A 144 -9.37 16.21 0.84
N LEU A 145 -9.92 15.26 0.09
CA LEU A 145 -10.14 13.88 0.55
C LEU A 145 -9.02 12.94 0.09
N LEU A 146 -8.59 12.05 0.98
CA LEU A 146 -7.58 11.04 0.70
C LEU A 146 -8.12 10.02 -0.30
N LYS A 147 -7.44 9.90 -1.44
CA LYS A 147 -7.75 8.96 -2.51
C LYS A 147 -7.01 7.63 -2.32
N GLY A 148 -5.78 7.71 -1.84
CA GLY A 148 -5.01 6.55 -1.44
C GLY A 148 -3.66 6.92 -0.84
N ALA A 149 -3.01 5.91 -0.27
CA ALA A 149 -1.65 6.00 0.21
C ALA A 149 -0.82 4.88 -0.43
N GLY A 150 0.38 5.19 -0.92
CA GLY A 150 1.18 4.22 -1.66
C GLY A 150 2.66 4.31 -1.34
N HIS A 151 3.34 3.18 -1.45
CA HIS A 151 4.78 3.06 -1.36
C HIS A 151 5.29 2.12 -2.44
N TRP A 152 6.35 2.50 -3.14
CA TRP A 152 6.96 1.68 -4.17
C TRP A 152 8.48 1.82 -4.11
N ILE A 153 9.16 0.73 -4.48
CA ILE A 153 10.61 0.74 -4.66
C ILE A 153 10.92 0.78 -6.15
N THR A 154 11.82 1.66 -6.55
CA THR A 154 12.23 1.83 -7.95
C THR A 154 13.23 0.79 -8.41
N SER A 155 13.97 0.19 -7.47
CA SER A 155 14.94 -0.87 -7.73
C SER A 155 14.94 -1.89 -6.59
N HIS A 156 15.22 -3.14 -6.96
CA HIS A 156 15.59 -4.21 -6.04
C HIS A 156 16.43 -5.23 -6.82
N GLU A 157 17.22 -6.02 -6.11
CA GLU A 157 17.91 -7.14 -6.73
C GLU A 157 16.88 -8.23 -7.11
N CYS A 158 16.65 -8.35 -8.42
CA CYS A 158 15.61 -9.21 -8.98
C CYS A 158 16.18 -10.57 -9.38
N THR A 159 16.58 -11.33 -8.37
CA THR A 159 17.00 -12.73 -8.50
C THR A 159 15.77 -13.62 -8.60
N PRO A 160 15.70 -14.55 -9.57
CA PRO A 160 14.62 -15.54 -9.61
C PRO A 160 14.50 -16.28 -8.28
N PRO A 161 13.29 -16.75 -7.91
CA PRO A 161 13.14 -17.64 -6.77
C PRO A 161 14.05 -18.87 -6.93
N ALA A 162 14.54 -19.41 -5.82
CA ALA A 162 15.28 -20.66 -5.86
C ALA A 162 14.38 -21.79 -6.41
N THR A 163 14.98 -22.75 -7.12
CA THR A 163 14.24 -23.85 -7.76
C THR A 163 13.47 -24.72 -6.75
N ASP A 164 13.91 -24.73 -5.49
CA ASP A 164 13.30 -25.44 -4.36
C ASP A 164 12.38 -24.55 -3.50
N ALA A 165 12.11 -23.30 -3.92
CA ALA A 165 11.18 -22.43 -3.23
C ALA A 165 9.77 -23.06 -3.21
N PRO A 166 9.01 -22.90 -2.11
CA PRO A 166 7.64 -23.39 -2.05
C PRO A 166 6.80 -22.82 -3.19
N ASP A 167 6.03 -23.67 -3.86
CA ASP A 167 5.11 -23.25 -4.91
C ASP A 167 4.09 -22.26 -4.32
N ASP A 168 4.08 -21.06 -4.88
CA ASP A 168 3.13 -20.02 -4.52
C ASP A 168 1.76 -20.22 -5.20
N GLY A 169 1.61 -21.25 -6.03
CA GLY A 169 0.40 -21.54 -6.80
C GLY A 169 0.23 -20.63 -8.01
N PHE A 170 1.17 -19.70 -8.22
CA PHE A 170 1.17 -18.73 -9.31
C PHE A 170 2.28 -18.97 -10.31
N GLY A 171 3.02 -20.09 -10.24
CA GLY A 171 3.99 -20.65 -11.20
C GLY A 171 5.02 -19.66 -11.78
N GLU A 172 5.90 -20.09 -12.67
CA GLU A 172 6.90 -19.17 -13.29
C GLU A 172 6.26 -18.06 -14.13
#